data_AF-A0AAU5Q888-F1
#
_entry.id   AF-A0AAU5Q888-F1
#
_cell.length_a   1.000
_cell.length_b   1.000
_cell.length_c   1.000
_cell.angle_alpha   90.00
_cell.angle_beta   90.00
_cell.angle_gamma   90.00
#
_symmetry.space_group_name_H-M   'P 1'
#
loop_
_entity.id
_entity.type
_entity.pdbx_description
1 polymer ?
#
loop_
_entity_poly.entity_id
_entity_poly.type
_entity_poly.pdbx_seq_one_letter_code
_entity_poly.pdbx_strand_id
1 'polypeptide(L)'
;MPDALQPWRTRTAAKVDTNPHDATGVRMFKANGRMYDHPVGQIQFGLQNLASHRRTGDPFYLQRAILQAERLIEQRHLVRGAWFFPYPFDFRHQVHTGVEYKAPWYSGMAQGEALSLFAQLAAYKGIPGSERARYRAAADGAFASLLVADDASPWVVARDEKRQLWIHEYPIDAPGVSDYTYNGFMFAALGLWDYYTLSRNPLAEQLFDGSLSTLAVYFPMMRNPGGLSHYCRTHTIPTKSYHRVHSDLLLQLSWLSGSERFAAQSDLLIDDFPPASLGKAGGRVTMEDGTHTLYRFSENGAVTARRSLTLSRPEQCTATSRTRIPGRAIYLQIEEGPAAGWHIREKYPSVRLHGEWCASDYRPARQATISAGVSLVCRSGPEAKPTSRTVTYPRDTALFYDRRAVIDSQPMVRLAGSALGGWWAPIERLTLSDAV
;
A
#
# COMPACT_ATOMS: atom_id res chain seq x y z
N MET A 1 0.09 10.81 15.50
CA MET A 1 0.80 9.84 14.64
C MET A 1 2.19 10.39 14.29
N PRO A 2 3.27 9.59 14.37
CA PRO A 2 4.63 10.01 14.01
C PRO A 2 4.74 10.52 12.56
N ASP A 3 5.61 11.49 12.29
CA ASP A 3 5.74 12.08 10.94
C ASP A 3 6.12 11.02 9.89
N ALA A 4 7.01 10.07 10.19
CA ALA A 4 7.41 9.02 9.25
C ALA A 4 6.26 8.10 8.80
N LEU A 5 5.16 8.07 9.56
CA LEU A 5 3.96 7.28 9.26
C LEU A 5 2.83 8.14 8.69
N GLN A 6 3.03 9.44 8.44
CA GLN A 6 2.05 10.27 7.75
C GLN A 6 1.93 9.91 6.27
N PRO A 7 0.81 10.26 5.61
CA PRO A 7 0.64 10.02 4.18
C PRO A 7 1.85 10.47 3.36
N TRP A 8 2.18 9.67 2.35
CA TRP A 8 3.24 9.93 1.37
C TRP A 8 4.70 9.87 1.86
N ARG A 9 4.94 9.69 3.16
CA ARG A 9 6.28 9.83 3.77
C ARG A 9 7.28 8.75 3.37
N THR A 10 6.78 7.56 3.04
CA THR A 10 7.60 6.41 2.62
C THR A 10 7.85 6.36 1.12
N ARG A 11 7.22 7.24 0.33
CA ARG A 11 7.31 7.28 -1.13
C ARG A 11 8.30 8.35 -1.53
N THR A 12 9.55 7.99 -1.82
CA THR A 12 10.62 8.95 -2.13
C THR A 12 10.95 9.01 -3.63
N ALA A 13 11.31 10.19 -4.12
CA ALA A 13 11.82 10.38 -5.47
C ALA A 13 13.35 10.28 -5.54
N ALA A 14 13.88 9.70 -6.61
CA ALA A 14 15.30 9.74 -6.96
C ALA A 14 15.72 11.12 -7.48
N LYS A 15 17.03 11.43 -7.46
CA LYS A 15 17.57 12.66 -8.08
C LYS A 15 17.30 12.69 -9.58
N VAL A 16 17.58 11.58 -10.26
CA VAL A 16 17.25 11.38 -11.67
C VAL A 16 15.86 10.75 -11.78
N ASP A 17 14.91 11.46 -12.36
CA ASP A 17 13.62 10.90 -12.78
C ASP A 17 13.66 10.64 -14.28
N THR A 18 13.34 9.43 -14.70
CA THR A 18 13.40 9.01 -16.11
C THR A 18 12.14 9.38 -16.89
N ASN A 19 11.12 9.91 -16.20
CA ASN A 19 9.90 10.36 -16.84
C ASN A 19 10.09 11.69 -17.58
N PRO A 20 9.25 12.00 -18.58
CA PRO A 20 9.34 13.26 -19.30
C PRO A 20 9.09 14.46 -18.40
N HIS A 21 9.80 15.56 -18.65
CA HIS A 21 9.63 16.85 -17.98
C HIS A 21 9.61 17.96 -19.02
N ASP A 22 8.98 19.09 -18.70
CA ASP A 22 9.11 20.30 -19.50
C ASP A 22 10.42 21.06 -19.18
N ALA A 23 10.65 22.18 -19.86
CA ALA A 23 11.86 22.99 -19.70
C ALA A 23 12.02 23.58 -18.28
N THR A 24 10.94 23.65 -17.49
CA THR A 24 10.95 24.17 -16.11
C THR A 24 11.13 23.06 -15.08
N GLY A 25 11.16 21.79 -15.49
CA GLY A 25 11.27 20.64 -14.59
C GLY A 25 9.95 20.18 -14.00
N VAL A 26 8.81 20.60 -14.56
CA VAL A 26 7.49 20.03 -14.26
C VAL A 26 7.38 18.67 -14.95
N ARG A 27 6.88 17.66 -14.24
CA ARG A 27 6.70 16.32 -14.79
C ARG A 27 5.54 16.31 -15.75
N MET A 28 5.73 15.67 -16.90
CA MET A 28 4.80 15.70 -18.02
C MET A 28 4.47 14.29 -18.48
N PHE A 29 3.31 14.14 -19.12
CA PHE A 29 2.86 12.90 -19.74
C PHE A 29 3.01 12.99 -21.25
N LYS A 30 3.64 11.98 -21.86
CA LYS A 30 3.78 11.91 -23.32
C LYS A 30 2.73 10.98 -23.91
N ALA A 31 1.83 11.52 -24.72
CA ALA A 31 0.84 10.76 -25.47
C ALA A 31 0.72 11.27 -26.90
N ASN A 32 0.59 10.36 -27.87
CA ASN A 32 0.44 10.69 -29.29
C ASN A 32 1.49 11.71 -29.80
N GLY A 33 2.75 11.52 -29.36
CA GLY A 33 3.87 12.40 -29.74
C GLY A 33 3.89 13.79 -29.08
N ARG A 34 2.90 14.12 -28.24
CA ARG A 34 2.76 15.40 -27.55
C ARG A 34 2.94 15.27 -26.04
N MET A 35 3.28 16.38 -25.42
CA MET A 35 3.46 16.51 -23.98
C MET A 35 2.22 17.17 -23.38
N TYR A 36 1.70 16.61 -22.29
CA TYR A 36 0.53 17.10 -21.58
C TYR A 36 0.80 17.20 -20.09
N ASP A 37 0.15 18.16 -19.44
CA ASP A 37 -0.01 18.11 -17.98
C ASP A 37 -0.80 16.86 -17.60
N HIS A 38 -0.40 16.25 -16.49
CA HIS A 38 -1.04 15.05 -15.98
C HIS A 38 -1.11 15.16 -14.46
N PRO A 39 -2.26 15.60 -13.92
CA PRO A 39 -2.40 15.94 -12.50
C PRO A 39 -1.82 14.90 -11.55
N VAL A 40 -2.28 13.64 -11.57
CA VAL A 40 -1.75 12.60 -10.65
C VAL A 40 -0.23 12.43 -10.75
N GLY A 41 0.33 12.30 -11.95
CA GLY A 41 1.77 12.22 -12.18
C GLY A 41 2.56 13.40 -11.59
N GLN A 42 2.05 14.62 -11.74
CA GLN A 42 2.65 15.83 -11.15
C GLN A 42 2.52 15.83 -9.62
N ILE A 43 1.33 15.55 -9.11
CA ILE A 43 1.03 15.53 -7.68
C ILE A 43 1.89 14.50 -6.95
N GLN A 44 1.88 13.25 -7.43
CA GLN A 44 2.65 12.17 -6.83
C GLN A 44 4.14 12.46 -6.88
N PHE A 45 4.65 13.02 -7.98
CA PHE A 45 6.04 13.44 -8.04
C PHE A 45 6.33 14.56 -7.04
N GLY A 46 5.44 15.54 -6.90
CA GLY A 46 5.58 16.61 -5.91
C GLY A 46 5.61 16.09 -4.47
N LEU A 47 4.71 15.18 -4.12
CA LEU A 47 4.65 14.53 -2.80
C LEU A 47 5.88 13.66 -2.53
N GLN A 48 6.34 12.89 -3.53
CA GLN A 48 7.55 12.07 -3.41
C GLN A 48 8.81 12.91 -3.21
N ASN A 49 8.85 14.06 -3.88
CA ASN A 49 9.89 15.06 -3.72
C ASN A 49 9.89 15.66 -2.31
N LEU A 50 8.72 16.05 -1.81
CA LEU A 50 8.59 16.58 -0.46
C LEU A 50 9.00 15.53 0.60
N ALA A 51 8.66 14.25 0.39
CA ALA A 51 9.12 13.16 1.24
C ALA A 51 10.65 12.97 1.19
N SER A 52 11.26 13.00 -0.01
CA SER A 52 12.73 12.96 -0.16
C SER A 52 13.40 14.14 0.55
N HIS A 53 12.87 15.36 0.40
CA HIS A 53 13.37 16.55 1.08
C HIS A 53 13.35 16.38 2.60
N ARG A 54 12.23 15.92 3.18
CA ARG A 54 12.14 15.67 4.63
C ARG A 54 13.18 14.67 5.12
N ARG A 55 13.51 13.67 4.30
CA ARG A 55 14.49 12.63 4.64
C ARG A 55 15.93 13.09 4.53
N THR A 56 16.26 13.93 3.53
CA THR A 56 17.65 14.27 3.21
C THR A 56 18.04 15.71 3.58
N GLY A 57 17.07 16.59 3.78
CA GLY A 57 17.28 18.04 3.90
C GLY A 57 17.67 18.74 2.59
N ASP A 58 17.79 18.02 1.47
CA ASP A 58 18.30 18.57 0.21
C ASP A 58 17.23 19.48 -0.45
N PRO A 59 17.49 20.79 -0.61
CA PRO A 59 16.52 21.75 -1.13
C PRO A 59 16.16 21.50 -2.61
N PHE A 60 16.98 20.74 -3.35
CA PHE A 60 16.66 20.31 -4.72
C PHE A 60 15.28 19.65 -4.81
N TYR A 61 14.99 18.75 -3.87
CA TYR A 61 13.72 18.03 -3.85
C TYR A 61 12.56 18.96 -3.49
N LEU A 62 12.74 19.90 -2.55
CA LEU A 62 11.70 20.86 -2.19
C LEU A 62 11.33 21.74 -3.39
N GLN A 63 12.33 22.23 -4.14
CA GLN A 63 12.09 23.03 -5.33
C GLN A 63 11.27 22.25 -6.37
N ARG A 64 11.59 20.97 -6.62
CA ARG A 64 10.79 20.14 -7.53
C ARG A 64 9.35 19.97 -7.05
N ALA A 65 9.12 19.82 -5.74
CA ALA A 65 7.78 19.72 -5.16
C ALA A 65 6.96 20.99 -5.39
N ILE A 66 7.58 22.15 -5.15
CA ILE A 66 6.98 23.48 -5.38
C ILE A 66 6.59 23.63 -6.85
N LEU A 67 7.48 23.31 -7.80
CA LEU A 67 7.19 23.45 -9.24
C LEU A 67 5.96 22.63 -9.68
N GLN A 68 5.76 21.43 -9.13
CA GLN A 68 4.55 20.66 -9.44
C GLN A 68 3.30 21.31 -8.85
N ALA A 69 3.38 21.81 -7.60
CA ALA A 69 2.26 22.48 -6.95
C ALA A 69 1.86 23.76 -7.68
N GLU A 70 2.84 24.57 -8.09
CA GLU A 70 2.59 25.80 -8.86
C GLU A 70 1.90 25.51 -10.19
N ARG A 71 2.36 24.50 -10.94
CA ARG A 71 1.69 24.10 -12.18
C ARG A 71 0.23 23.71 -11.96
N LEU A 72 -0.06 22.94 -10.90
CA LEU A 72 -1.43 22.54 -10.59
C LEU A 72 -2.32 23.74 -10.23
N ILE A 73 -1.78 24.74 -9.52
CA ILE A 73 -2.49 25.98 -9.23
C ILE A 73 -2.76 26.74 -10.53
N GLU A 74 -1.78 26.86 -11.42
CA GLU A 74 -1.91 27.57 -12.69
C GLU A 74 -2.94 26.92 -13.63
N GLN A 75 -2.93 25.58 -13.75
CA GLN A 75 -3.76 24.84 -14.70
C GLN A 75 -5.15 24.46 -14.16
N ARG A 76 -5.46 24.80 -12.91
CA ARG A 76 -6.76 24.49 -12.32
C ARG A 76 -7.90 25.10 -13.13
N HIS A 77 -9.03 24.40 -13.15
CA HIS A 77 -10.29 24.96 -13.56
C HIS A 77 -11.09 25.38 -12.32
N LEU A 78 -11.51 26.64 -12.25
CA LEU A 78 -12.46 27.12 -11.24
C LEU A 78 -13.88 26.93 -11.77
N VAL A 79 -14.54 25.87 -11.34
CA VAL A 79 -15.86 25.48 -11.83
C VAL A 79 -16.74 25.12 -10.63
N ARG A 80 -17.98 25.61 -10.62
CA ARG A 80 -18.96 25.37 -9.54
C ARG A 80 -18.40 25.74 -8.15
N GLY A 81 -17.59 26.79 -8.07
CA GLY A 81 -16.98 27.27 -6.82
C GLY A 81 -15.82 26.41 -6.29
N ALA A 82 -15.36 25.42 -7.04
CA ALA A 82 -14.31 24.49 -6.64
C ALA A 82 -13.15 24.45 -7.63
N TRP A 83 -11.98 23.99 -7.18
CA TRP A 83 -10.81 23.81 -8.04
C TRP A 83 -10.78 22.37 -8.52
N PHE A 84 -10.90 22.19 -9.83
CA PHE A 84 -10.74 20.91 -10.49
C PHE A 84 -9.43 20.89 -11.28
N PHE A 85 -8.64 19.81 -11.14
CA PHE A 85 -7.40 19.61 -11.92
C PHE A 85 -7.69 18.85 -13.22
N PRO A 86 -7.68 19.52 -14.39
CA PRO A 86 -8.07 18.92 -15.67
C PRO A 86 -6.95 18.05 -16.25
N TYR A 87 -7.36 16.99 -16.93
CA TYR A 87 -6.52 16.23 -17.84
C TYR A 87 -6.76 16.73 -19.28
N PRO A 88 -5.79 17.41 -19.92
CA PRO A 88 -5.98 18.09 -21.20
C PRO A 88 -5.80 17.17 -22.42
N PHE A 89 -5.99 15.86 -22.25
CA PHE A 89 -5.83 14.87 -23.31
C PHE A 89 -6.92 13.81 -23.27
N ASP A 90 -7.27 13.29 -24.44
CA ASP A 90 -8.16 12.15 -24.56
C ASP A 90 -7.50 10.91 -23.97
N PHE A 91 -8.23 10.19 -23.12
CA PHE A 91 -7.73 9.01 -22.44
C PHE A 91 -8.55 7.79 -22.80
N ARG A 92 -7.87 6.69 -23.12
CA ARG A 92 -8.47 5.37 -23.24
C ARG A 92 -7.65 4.41 -22.41
N HIS A 93 -8.27 3.81 -21.41
CA HIS A 93 -7.56 2.88 -20.55
C HIS A 93 -7.37 1.54 -21.28
N GLN A 94 -6.12 1.08 -21.38
CA GLN A 94 -5.78 -0.10 -22.19
C GLN A 94 -6.22 -1.43 -21.55
N VAL A 95 -6.13 -1.54 -20.22
CA VAL A 95 -6.49 -2.76 -19.48
C VAL A 95 -7.93 -2.73 -18.95
N HIS A 96 -8.35 -1.58 -18.42
CA HIS A 96 -9.68 -1.31 -17.93
C HIS A 96 -10.59 -0.87 -19.10
N THR A 97 -11.09 -1.85 -19.84
CA THR A 97 -11.99 -1.60 -20.98
C THR A 97 -13.23 -0.84 -20.53
N GLY A 98 -13.77 0.05 -21.38
CA GLY A 98 -14.94 0.89 -21.04
C GLY A 98 -14.57 2.27 -20.49
N VAL A 99 -13.30 2.48 -20.10
CA VAL A 99 -12.82 3.79 -19.65
C VAL A 99 -12.27 4.60 -20.82
N GLU A 100 -13.11 5.49 -21.35
CA GLU A 100 -12.77 6.44 -22.42
C GLU A 100 -13.22 7.87 -22.04
N TYR A 101 -12.30 8.83 -22.14
CA TYR A 101 -12.55 10.25 -21.87
C TYR A 101 -12.14 11.13 -23.02
N LYS A 102 -12.92 12.20 -23.20
CA LYS A 102 -12.53 13.38 -23.97
C LYS A 102 -11.99 14.46 -23.05
N ALA A 103 -10.95 15.15 -23.51
CA ALA A 103 -10.41 16.28 -22.78
C ALA A 103 -11.40 17.47 -22.72
N PRO A 104 -11.42 18.25 -21.63
CA PRO A 104 -10.80 17.95 -20.35
C PRO A 104 -11.65 16.96 -19.54
N TRP A 105 -10.99 16.05 -18.84
CA TRP A 105 -11.63 15.18 -17.86
C TRP A 105 -10.98 15.31 -16.48
N TYR A 106 -11.62 14.77 -15.45
CA TYR A 106 -11.23 14.96 -14.05
C TYR A 106 -11.25 13.62 -13.31
N SER A 107 -10.42 13.53 -12.27
CA SER A 107 -10.30 12.34 -11.43
C SER A 107 -10.45 12.69 -9.96
N GLY A 108 -11.24 11.91 -9.22
CA GLY A 108 -11.35 12.04 -7.76
C GLY A 108 -10.04 11.70 -7.04
N MET A 109 -9.24 10.80 -7.61
CA MET A 109 -7.87 10.55 -7.14
C MET A 109 -7.03 11.82 -7.26
N ALA A 110 -7.06 12.48 -8.43
CA ALA A 110 -6.34 13.75 -8.61
C ALA A 110 -6.78 14.82 -7.61
N GLN A 111 -8.08 14.96 -7.34
CA GLN A 111 -8.57 15.96 -6.37
C GLN A 111 -8.04 15.68 -4.96
N GLY A 112 -8.15 14.44 -4.48
CA GLY A 112 -7.69 14.11 -3.13
C GLY A 112 -6.16 14.04 -2.99
N GLU A 113 -5.42 13.63 -4.01
CA GLU A 113 -3.96 13.72 -3.97
C GLU A 113 -3.48 15.18 -4.02
N ALA A 114 -4.11 16.04 -4.83
CA ALA A 114 -3.77 17.47 -4.86
C ALA A 114 -4.02 18.12 -3.50
N LEU A 115 -5.12 17.73 -2.85
CA LEU A 115 -5.42 18.10 -1.48
C LEU A 115 -4.29 17.70 -0.51
N SER A 116 -3.73 16.49 -0.65
CA SER A 116 -2.55 16.06 0.13
C SER A 116 -1.34 16.97 -0.13
N LEU A 117 -1.00 17.23 -1.40
CA LEU A 117 0.18 18.03 -1.77
C LEU A 117 0.09 19.44 -1.20
N PHE A 118 -1.03 20.13 -1.44
CA PHE A 118 -1.23 21.48 -0.96
C PHE A 118 -1.29 21.54 0.56
N ALA A 119 -2.00 20.60 1.20
CA ALA A 119 -2.08 20.59 2.66
C ALA A 119 -0.70 20.39 3.32
N GLN A 120 0.11 19.49 2.76
CA GLN A 120 1.45 19.24 3.25
C GLN A 120 2.41 20.42 3.03
N LEU A 121 2.34 21.11 1.90
CA LEU A 121 3.13 22.32 1.65
C LEU A 121 2.69 23.48 2.55
N ALA A 122 1.38 23.68 2.74
CA ALA A 122 0.83 24.68 3.65
C ALA A 122 1.24 24.47 5.11
N ALA A 123 1.39 23.21 5.53
CA ALA A 123 1.86 22.86 6.88
C ALA A 123 3.38 22.88 7.03
N TYR A 124 4.14 22.88 5.93
CA TYR A 124 5.59 22.70 5.99
C TYR A 124 6.32 24.00 6.37
N LYS A 125 7.00 24.01 7.52
CA LYS A 125 7.70 25.20 8.06
C LYS A 125 8.82 25.74 7.15
N GLY A 126 9.34 24.92 6.24
CA GLY A 126 10.33 25.36 5.25
C GLY A 126 9.75 26.23 4.12
N ILE A 127 8.43 26.36 4.04
CA ILE A 127 7.74 27.27 3.10
C ILE A 127 7.48 28.64 3.80
N PRO A 128 7.77 29.77 3.14
CA PRO A 128 7.44 31.11 3.64
C PRO A 128 5.95 31.26 4.01
N GLY A 129 5.65 32.11 4.99
CA GLY A 129 4.28 32.30 5.49
C GLY A 129 3.24 32.66 4.41
N SER A 130 3.60 33.54 3.48
CA SER A 130 2.74 33.93 2.35
C SER A 130 2.43 32.76 1.42
N GLU A 131 3.45 31.97 1.07
CA GLU A 131 3.28 30.78 0.23
C GLU A 131 2.50 29.69 0.95
N ARG A 132 2.69 29.51 2.27
CA ARG A 132 1.86 28.59 3.07
C ARG A 132 0.38 28.99 3.04
N ALA A 133 0.06 30.29 3.08
CA ALA A 133 -1.30 30.77 2.94
C ALA A 133 -1.87 30.52 1.54
N ARG A 134 -1.05 30.65 0.49
CA ARG A 134 -1.44 30.34 -0.89
C ARG A 134 -1.72 28.85 -1.08
N TYR A 135 -0.87 27.97 -0.56
CA TYR A 135 -1.12 26.52 -0.58
C TYR A 135 -2.32 26.14 0.28
N ARG A 136 -2.58 26.84 1.39
CA ARG A 136 -3.81 26.66 2.16
C ARG A 136 -5.04 26.97 1.31
N ALA A 137 -5.07 28.10 0.60
CA ALA A 137 -6.17 28.45 -0.29
C ALA A 137 -6.34 27.42 -1.43
N ALA A 138 -5.24 26.89 -1.96
CA ALA A 138 -5.28 25.81 -2.94
C ALA A 138 -5.87 24.50 -2.37
N ALA A 139 -5.51 24.16 -1.13
CA ALA A 139 -6.10 23.03 -0.41
C ALA A 139 -7.60 23.23 -0.16
N ASP A 140 -8.03 24.44 0.25
CA ASP A 140 -9.44 24.76 0.44
C ASP A 140 -10.23 24.63 -0.89
N GLY A 141 -9.65 25.09 -2.00
CA GLY A 141 -10.22 24.96 -3.34
C GLY A 141 -10.34 23.52 -3.84
N ALA A 142 -9.31 22.69 -3.60
CA ALA A 142 -9.34 21.26 -3.92
C ALA A 142 -10.31 20.49 -3.02
N PHE A 143 -10.41 20.84 -1.73
CA PHE A 143 -11.39 20.23 -0.83
C PHE A 143 -12.83 20.54 -1.29
N ALA A 144 -13.08 21.77 -1.75
CA ALA A 144 -14.39 22.14 -2.27
C ALA A 144 -14.85 21.24 -3.43
N SER A 145 -13.95 20.71 -4.27
CA SER A 145 -14.35 19.80 -5.36
C SER A 145 -14.87 18.45 -4.87
N LEU A 146 -14.53 18.05 -3.64
CA LEU A 146 -15.03 16.83 -2.99
C LEU A 146 -16.39 17.04 -2.31
N LEU A 147 -16.90 18.28 -2.28
CA LEU A 147 -18.23 18.64 -1.77
C LEU A 147 -19.23 18.90 -2.90
N VAL A 148 -18.75 18.98 -4.14
CA VAL A 148 -19.58 19.23 -5.31
C VAL A 148 -20.49 18.03 -5.57
N ALA A 149 -21.80 18.29 -5.68
CA ALA A 149 -22.81 17.28 -5.95
C ALA A 149 -22.68 16.69 -7.37
N ASP A 150 -23.15 15.47 -7.53
CA ASP A 150 -23.15 14.66 -8.75
C ASP A 150 -24.34 14.96 -9.70
N ASP A 151 -25.04 16.07 -9.47
CA ASP A 151 -26.18 16.55 -10.26
C ASP A 151 -25.78 17.30 -11.55
N ALA A 152 -24.50 17.62 -11.70
CA ALA A 152 -23.94 18.24 -12.91
C ALA A 152 -22.45 17.93 -13.06
N SER A 153 -21.92 18.12 -14.26
CA SER A 153 -20.47 18.00 -14.51
C SER A 153 -19.72 19.31 -14.18
N PRO A 154 -18.46 19.22 -13.72
CA PRO A 154 -17.79 18.02 -13.27
C PRO A 154 -18.25 17.60 -11.86
N TRP A 155 -18.14 16.30 -11.59
CA TRP A 155 -18.31 15.68 -10.29
C TRP A 155 -17.24 14.59 -10.13
N VAL A 156 -16.87 14.29 -8.89
CA VAL A 156 -15.95 13.17 -8.59
C VAL A 156 -16.39 12.38 -7.35
N VAL A 157 -17.46 12.82 -6.69
CA VAL A 157 -18.02 12.17 -5.50
C VAL A 157 -19.45 11.81 -5.81
N ALA A 158 -19.82 10.56 -5.57
CA ALA A 158 -21.18 10.08 -5.68
C ALA A 158 -21.47 9.05 -4.59
N ARG A 159 -22.74 8.69 -4.44
CA ARG A 159 -23.13 7.56 -3.60
C ARG A 159 -23.53 6.39 -4.48
N ASP A 160 -23.14 5.18 -4.07
CA ASP A 160 -23.64 3.98 -4.71
C ASP A 160 -25.07 3.62 -4.26
N GLU A 161 -25.63 2.56 -4.84
CA GLU A 161 -26.96 2.04 -4.50
C GLU A 161 -27.12 1.66 -3.01
N LYS A 162 -26.02 1.35 -2.31
CA LYS A 162 -25.99 1.06 -0.87
C LYS A 162 -25.77 2.32 -0.03
N ARG A 163 -25.85 3.50 -0.65
CA ARG A 163 -25.61 4.82 -0.07
C ARG A 163 -24.19 4.98 0.50
N GLN A 164 -23.24 4.17 0.04
CA GLN A 164 -21.83 4.30 0.41
C GLN A 164 -21.20 5.45 -0.37
N LEU A 165 -20.35 6.22 0.31
CA LEU A 165 -19.64 7.36 -0.28
C LEU A 165 -18.49 6.85 -1.15
N TRP A 166 -18.43 7.30 -2.41
CA TRP A 166 -17.31 7.00 -3.29
C TRP A 166 -16.69 8.27 -3.85
N ILE A 167 -15.36 8.35 -3.77
CA ILE A 167 -14.56 9.31 -4.55
C ILE A 167 -14.04 8.57 -5.78
N HIS A 168 -14.64 8.86 -6.93
CA HIS A 168 -14.43 8.14 -8.17
C HIS A 168 -13.13 8.60 -8.85
N GLU A 169 -12.15 7.68 -9.00
CA GLU A 169 -10.97 7.94 -9.83
C GLU A 169 -11.38 8.25 -11.27
N TYR A 170 -12.39 7.53 -11.78
CA TYR A 170 -12.92 7.67 -13.11
C TYR A 170 -14.45 7.88 -13.09
N PRO A 171 -14.94 9.13 -13.00
CA PRO A 171 -16.36 9.45 -13.12
C PRO A 171 -16.86 9.41 -14.59
N ILE A 172 -16.79 8.25 -15.28
CA ILE A 172 -17.33 8.07 -16.65
C ILE A 172 -18.83 7.83 -16.65
N ASP A 173 -19.24 6.78 -15.94
CA ASP A 173 -20.63 6.35 -15.97
C ASP A 173 -21.47 7.29 -15.11
N ALA A 174 -22.79 7.17 -15.24
CA ALA A 174 -23.69 7.91 -14.38
C ALA A 174 -23.31 7.74 -12.89
N PRO A 175 -23.55 8.75 -12.05
CA PRO A 175 -23.30 8.64 -10.62
C PRO A 175 -23.90 7.37 -10.04
N GLY A 176 -23.13 6.66 -9.21
CA GLY A 176 -23.56 5.40 -8.59
C GLY A 176 -23.47 4.14 -9.49
N VAL A 177 -22.89 4.22 -10.69
CA VAL A 177 -22.61 3.02 -11.53
C VAL A 177 -21.16 2.91 -12.05
N SER A 178 -20.29 3.88 -11.76
CA SER A 178 -18.88 3.89 -12.17
C SER A 178 -18.08 2.72 -11.57
N ASP A 179 -16.91 2.41 -12.14
CA ASP A 179 -16.10 1.22 -11.86
C ASP A 179 -15.64 0.98 -10.41
N TYR A 180 -15.72 2.01 -9.56
CA TYR A 180 -15.29 1.96 -8.16
C TYR A 180 -13.83 1.51 -8.01
N THR A 181 -12.92 2.21 -8.70
CA THR A 181 -11.47 1.95 -8.61
C THR A 181 -10.96 2.15 -7.19
N TYR A 182 -10.36 1.10 -6.63
CA TYR A 182 -10.13 1.02 -5.18
C TYR A 182 -8.95 1.87 -4.71
N ASN A 183 -7.82 1.80 -5.41
CA ASN A 183 -6.62 2.57 -5.04
C ASN A 183 -6.84 4.08 -5.19
N GLY A 184 -7.49 4.56 -6.25
CA GLY A 184 -7.75 5.98 -6.42
C GLY A 184 -8.62 6.55 -5.30
N PHE A 185 -9.62 5.79 -4.85
CA PHE A 185 -10.40 6.18 -3.67
C PHE A 185 -9.56 6.21 -2.39
N MET A 186 -8.73 5.19 -2.15
CA MET A 186 -7.83 5.17 -0.99
C MET A 186 -6.87 6.36 -0.98
N PHE A 187 -6.27 6.71 -2.12
CA PHE A 187 -5.40 7.88 -2.24
C PHE A 187 -6.16 9.18 -1.98
N ALA A 188 -7.40 9.29 -2.47
CA ALA A 188 -8.23 10.46 -2.19
C ALA A 188 -8.56 10.60 -0.69
N ALA A 189 -8.80 9.48 -0.01
CA ALA A 189 -9.02 9.45 1.44
C ALA A 189 -7.79 9.94 2.23
N LEU A 190 -6.57 9.67 1.76
CA LEU A 190 -5.36 10.26 2.38
C LEU A 190 -5.37 11.79 2.32
N GLY A 191 -5.88 12.37 1.23
CA GLY A 191 -6.06 13.81 1.07
C GLY A 191 -7.01 14.42 2.09
N LEU A 192 -8.14 13.77 2.32
CA LEU A 192 -9.11 14.20 3.34
C LEU A 192 -8.46 14.24 4.72
N TRP A 193 -7.64 13.24 5.06
CA TRP A 193 -6.91 13.20 6.33
C TRP A 193 -5.84 14.31 6.44
N ASP A 194 -5.04 14.51 5.39
CA ASP A 194 -4.02 15.56 5.35
C ASP A 194 -4.67 16.95 5.52
N TYR A 195 -5.81 17.19 4.85
CA TYR A 195 -6.56 18.43 4.97
C TYR A 195 -7.24 18.60 6.33
N TYR A 196 -7.82 17.55 6.90
CA TYR A 196 -8.34 17.60 8.27
C TYR A 196 -7.24 17.96 9.27
N THR A 197 -6.05 17.38 9.12
CA THR A 197 -4.90 17.67 9.99
C THR A 197 -4.46 19.13 9.89
N LEU A 198 -4.52 19.72 8.70
CA LEU A 198 -4.21 21.14 8.45
C LEU A 198 -5.29 22.10 8.97
N SER A 199 -6.55 21.81 8.66
CA SER A 199 -7.66 22.77 8.77
C SER A 199 -8.56 22.56 9.98
N ARG A 200 -8.58 21.34 10.54
CA ARG A 200 -9.58 20.86 11.51
C ARG A 200 -11.02 21.00 11.03
N ASN A 201 -11.23 20.96 9.70
CA ASN A 201 -12.57 21.03 9.12
C ASN A 201 -13.36 19.74 9.43
N PRO A 202 -14.52 19.81 10.11
CA PRO A 202 -15.29 18.63 10.49
C PRO A 202 -15.89 17.87 9.30
N LEU A 203 -16.16 18.53 8.16
CA LEU A 203 -16.62 17.83 6.97
C LEU A 203 -15.52 16.96 6.36
N ALA A 204 -14.26 17.36 6.46
CA ALA A 204 -13.15 16.54 6.00
C ALA A 204 -12.99 15.28 6.84
N GLU A 205 -13.20 15.39 8.15
CA GLU A 205 -13.25 14.25 9.07
C GLU A 205 -14.41 13.31 8.73
N GLN A 206 -15.62 13.84 8.51
CA GLN A 206 -16.79 13.04 8.13
C GLN A 206 -16.62 12.33 6.78
N LEU A 207 -16.06 13.00 5.78
CA LEU A 207 -15.76 12.38 4.49
C LEU A 207 -14.66 11.33 4.62
N PHE A 208 -13.65 11.55 5.46
CA PHE A 208 -12.63 10.55 5.73
C PHE A 208 -13.23 9.31 6.38
N ASP A 209 -14.03 9.47 7.44
CA ASP A 209 -14.70 8.37 8.13
C ASP A 209 -15.70 7.62 7.23
N GLY A 210 -16.47 8.37 6.42
CA GLY A 210 -17.33 7.80 5.37
C GLY A 210 -16.53 6.98 4.35
N SER A 211 -15.34 7.48 3.95
CA SER A 211 -14.45 6.76 3.04
C SER A 211 -13.95 5.45 3.65
N LEU A 212 -13.56 5.47 4.93
CA LEU A 212 -13.15 4.27 5.65
C LEU A 212 -14.29 3.24 5.71
N SER A 213 -15.50 3.69 6.05
CA SER A 213 -16.67 2.82 6.10
C SER A 213 -16.90 2.11 4.76
N THR A 214 -16.85 2.85 3.65
CA THR A 214 -17.02 2.28 2.31
C THR A 214 -15.89 1.33 1.93
N LEU A 215 -14.63 1.70 2.14
CA LEU A 215 -13.48 0.84 1.85
C LEU A 215 -13.56 -0.50 2.61
N ALA A 216 -13.92 -0.45 3.89
CA ALA A 216 -14.03 -1.65 4.72
C ALA A 216 -15.18 -2.57 4.25
N VAL A 217 -16.33 -2.01 3.86
CA VAL A 217 -17.48 -2.76 3.34
C VAL A 217 -17.16 -3.44 2.00
N TYR A 218 -16.37 -2.80 1.14
CA TYR A 218 -16.05 -3.32 -0.19
C TYR A 218 -14.79 -4.17 -0.27
N PHE A 219 -13.95 -4.18 0.76
CA PHE A 219 -12.75 -5.02 0.82
C PHE A 219 -13.00 -6.50 0.44
N PRO A 220 -14.05 -7.20 0.91
CA PRO A 220 -14.28 -8.59 0.54
C PRO A 220 -14.43 -8.81 -0.97
N MET A 221 -14.94 -7.83 -1.71
CA MET A 221 -15.04 -7.89 -3.17
C MET A 221 -13.71 -7.57 -3.86
N MET A 222 -12.79 -6.88 -3.18
CA MET A 222 -11.47 -6.55 -3.71
C MET A 222 -10.47 -7.69 -3.47
N ARG A 223 -10.68 -8.48 -2.40
CA ARG A 223 -9.83 -9.60 -2.04
C ARG A 223 -10.05 -10.79 -2.97
N ASN A 224 -8.96 -11.38 -3.42
CA ASN A 224 -8.93 -12.66 -4.13
C ASN A 224 -8.06 -13.63 -3.32
N PRO A 225 -8.65 -14.49 -2.47
CA PRO A 225 -7.88 -15.35 -1.57
C PRO A 225 -6.82 -16.18 -2.29
N GLY A 226 -5.56 -16.10 -1.82
CA GLY A 226 -4.41 -16.77 -2.46
C GLY A 226 -3.98 -16.18 -3.80
N GLY A 227 -4.51 -15.02 -4.19
CA GLY A 227 -4.25 -14.34 -5.46
C GLY A 227 -4.09 -12.83 -5.31
N LEU A 228 -3.94 -12.16 -6.45
CA LEU A 228 -3.86 -10.70 -6.52
C LEU A 228 -5.24 -10.07 -6.29
N SER A 229 -5.30 -9.05 -5.45
CA SER A 229 -6.50 -8.23 -5.27
C SER A 229 -6.94 -7.57 -6.59
N HIS A 230 -8.23 -7.37 -6.72
CA HIS A 230 -8.85 -6.71 -7.86
C HIS A 230 -8.60 -5.20 -7.84
N TYR A 231 -8.37 -4.60 -9.02
CA TYR A 231 -8.12 -3.17 -9.21
C TYR A 231 -9.35 -2.30 -8.91
N CYS A 232 -10.51 -2.77 -9.33
CA CYS A 232 -11.80 -2.09 -9.20
C CYS A 232 -12.91 -3.13 -8.96
N ARG A 233 -14.05 -2.66 -8.48
CA ARG A 233 -15.21 -3.52 -8.19
C ARG A 233 -15.84 -4.09 -9.44
N THR A 234 -16.05 -3.26 -10.45
CA THR A 234 -16.89 -3.63 -11.61
C THR A 234 -16.23 -4.68 -12.48
N HIS A 235 -14.94 -4.52 -12.79
CA HIS A 235 -14.25 -5.41 -13.72
C HIS A 235 -13.47 -6.54 -13.05
N THR A 236 -13.26 -6.49 -11.72
CA THR A 236 -12.54 -7.52 -10.96
C THR A 236 -11.15 -7.88 -11.54
N ILE A 237 -10.40 -6.90 -12.05
CA ILE A 237 -9.14 -7.16 -12.75
C ILE A 237 -7.99 -7.40 -11.73
N PRO A 238 -7.43 -8.63 -11.62
CA PRO A 238 -6.32 -8.90 -10.72
C PRO A 238 -5.04 -8.23 -11.26
N THR A 239 -4.43 -7.34 -10.47
CA THR A 239 -3.29 -6.54 -10.97
C THR A 239 -2.09 -6.57 -10.04
N LYS A 240 -0.95 -7.05 -10.55
CA LYS A 240 0.29 -7.22 -9.78
C LYS A 240 0.86 -5.88 -9.27
N SER A 241 0.78 -4.82 -10.08
CA SER A 241 1.27 -3.48 -9.68
C SER A 241 0.43 -2.85 -8.56
N TYR A 242 -0.88 -3.14 -8.50
CA TYR A 242 -1.78 -2.52 -7.52
C TYR A 242 -2.00 -3.34 -6.25
N HIS A 243 -1.78 -4.65 -6.28
CA HIS A 243 -1.99 -5.47 -5.08
C HIS A 243 -1.17 -4.99 -3.87
N ARG A 244 0.12 -4.70 -4.09
CA ARG A 244 0.97 -4.10 -3.05
C ARG A 244 0.52 -2.70 -2.67
N VAL A 245 0.03 -1.91 -3.63
CA VAL A 245 -0.50 -0.57 -3.34
C VAL A 245 -1.71 -0.67 -2.41
N HIS A 246 -2.62 -1.62 -2.62
CA HIS A 246 -3.75 -1.85 -1.72
C HIS A 246 -3.30 -2.27 -0.32
N SER A 247 -2.38 -3.22 -0.18
CA SER A 247 -1.89 -3.63 1.14
C SER A 247 -1.21 -2.49 1.89
N ASP A 248 -0.35 -1.72 1.20
CA ASP A 248 0.38 -0.59 1.78
C ASP A 248 -0.59 0.55 2.19
N LEU A 249 -1.62 0.82 1.37
CA LEU A 249 -2.64 1.84 1.68
C LEU A 249 -3.57 1.41 2.81
N LEU A 250 -3.98 0.14 2.88
CA LEU A 250 -4.77 -0.38 4.01
C LEU A 250 -3.99 -0.26 5.33
N LEU A 251 -2.69 -0.60 5.30
CA LEU A 251 -1.83 -0.42 6.47
C LEU A 251 -1.72 1.06 6.86
N GLN A 252 -1.51 1.95 5.88
CA GLN A 252 -1.48 3.39 6.09
C GLN A 252 -2.79 3.89 6.71
N LEU A 253 -3.96 3.51 6.18
CA LEU A 253 -5.28 3.87 6.72
C LEU A 253 -5.50 3.34 8.13
N SER A 254 -4.97 2.16 8.46
CA SER A 254 -5.00 1.62 9.84
C SER A 254 -4.27 2.54 10.81
N TRP A 255 -3.13 3.13 10.42
CA TRP A 255 -2.39 4.08 11.28
C TRP A 255 -3.13 5.39 11.49
N LEU A 256 -3.83 5.86 10.46
CA LEU A 256 -4.56 7.13 10.47
C LEU A 256 -5.85 7.04 11.30
N SER A 257 -6.52 5.90 11.23
CA SER A 257 -7.83 5.66 11.85
C SER A 257 -7.76 4.93 13.19
N GLY A 258 -6.66 4.23 13.48
CA GLY A 258 -6.57 3.28 14.59
C GLY A 258 -7.35 1.98 14.38
N SER A 259 -7.89 1.74 13.18
CA SER A 259 -8.72 0.59 12.87
C SER A 259 -7.90 -0.70 12.71
N GLU A 260 -8.10 -1.66 13.62
CA GLU A 260 -7.52 -3.00 13.50
C GLU A 260 -8.02 -3.75 12.26
N ARG A 261 -9.24 -3.43 11.79
CA ARG A 261 -9.83 -4.02 10.58
C ARG A 261 -8.97 -3.76 9.36
N PHE A 262 -8.52 -2.52 9.14
CA PHE A 262 -7.65 -2.24 7.99
C PHE A 262 -6.27 -2.88 8.10
N ALA A 263 -5.74 -3.01 9.32
CA ALA A 263 -4.50 -3.76 9.54
C ALA A 263 -4.68 -5.24 9.19
N ALA A 264 -5.77 -5.88 9.65
CA ALA A 264 -6.09 -7.26 9.30
C ALA A 264 -6.31 -7.43 7.78
N GLN A 265 -7.01 -6.51 7.13
CA GLN A 265 -7.22 -6.52 5.68
C GLN A 265 -5.90 -6.39 4.90
N SER A 266 -4.98 -5.52 5.35
CA SER A 266 -3.62 -5.46 4.80
C SER A 266 -2.90 -6.79 4.95
N ASP A 267 -3.02 -7.43 6.12
CA ASP A 267 -2.39 -8.73 6.38
C ASP A 267 -2.89 -9.81 5.43
N LEU A 268 -4.21 -9.90 5.25
CA LEU A 268 -4.84 -10.85 4.35
C LEU A 268 -4.29 -10.71 2.92
N LEU A 269 -4.14 -9.47 2.41
CA LEU A 269 -3.58 -9.26 1.07
C LEU A 269 -2.11 -9.71 0.99
N ILE A 270 -1.28 -9.35 1.97
CA ILE A 270 0.14 -9.76 2.02
C ILE A 270 0.26 -11.29 2.06
N ASP A 271 -0.62 -11.99 2.80
CA ASP A 271 -0.61 -13.44 2.91
C ASP A 271 -1.14 -14.12 1.64
N ASP A 272 -2.13 -13.52 0.97
CA ASP A 272 -2.68 -13.98 -0.30
C ASP A 272 -1.58 -13.97 -1.39
N PHE A 273 -0.91 -12.83 -1.58
CA PHE A 273 0.13 -12.66 -2.61
C PHE A 273 1.30 -11.77 -2.15
N PRO A 274 2.32 -12.35 -1.49
CA PRO A 274 3.44 -11.58 -0.95
C PRO A 274 4.35 -11.00 -2.05
N PRO A 275 5.11 -9.93 -1.75
CA PRO A 275 6.13 -9.40 -2.66
C PRO A 275 7.17 -10.45 -3.06
N ALA A 276 7.40 -10.59 -4.37
CA ALA A 276 8.26 -11.64 -4.91
C ALA A 276 9.75 -11.44 -4.68
N SER A 277 10.24 -10.19 -4.71
CA SER A 277 11.67 -9.89 -4.69
C SER A 277 12.28 -10.04 -3.30
N LEU A 278 13.41 -10.73 -3.22
CA LEU A 278 14.25 -10.82 -2.02
C LEU A 278 15.40 -9.79 -2.01
N GLY A 279 15.32 -8.78 -2.89
CA GLY A 279 16.39 -7.80 -3.08
C GLY A 279 17.56 -8.34 -3.90
N LYS A 280 18.59 -7.49 -4.12
CA LYS A 280 19.75 -7.83 -4.96
C LYS A 280 20.64 -8.93 -4.39
N ALA A 281 20.67 -9.07 -3.06
CA ALA A 281 21.50 -10.06 -2.38
C ALA A 281 20.84 -11.46 -2.32
N GLY A 282 19.57 -11.57 -2.77
CA GLY A 282 18.77 -12.77 -2.55
C GLY A 282 18.45 -13.00 -1.06
N GLY A 283 17.84 -14.15 -0.77
CA GLY A 283 17.56 -14.61 0.58
C GLY A 283 18.27 -15.92 0.88
N ARG A 284 18.87 -16.02 2.07
CA ARG A 284 19.51 -17.27 2.53
C ARG A 284 18.44 -18.29 2.91
N VAL A 285 18.62 -19.52 2.46
CA VAL A 285 17.69 -20.63 2.70
C VAL A 285 18.43 -21.79 3.36
N THR A 286 17.86 -22.36 4.42
CA THR A 286 18.24 -23.69 4.90
C THR A 286 17.24 -24.72 4.39
N MET A 287 17.75 -25.78 3.76
CA MET A 287 17.01 -27.01 3.49
C MET A 287 17.47 -28.06 4.50
N GLU A 288 16.59 -28.55 5.34
CA GLU A 288 16.93 -29.60 6.31
C GLU A 288 17.23 -30.93 5.61
N ASP A 289 17.81 -31.90 6.32
CA ASP A 289 17.97 -33.25 5.78
C ASP A 289 16.62 -33.92 5.47
N GLY A 290 16.67 -34.98 4.65
CA GLY A 290 15.50 -35.69 4.15
C GLY A 290 15.16 -35.37 2.69
N THR A 291 13.97 -35.79 2.26
CA THR A 291 13.55 -35.70 0.86
C THR A 291 12.70 -34.45 0.59
N HIS A 292 13.15 -33.65 -0.37
CA HIS A 292 12.49 -32.47 -0.87
C HIS A 292 11.96 -32.69 -2.28
N THR A 293 10.80 -32.14 -2.59
CA THR A 293 10.29 -32.11 -3.96
C THR A 293 10.58 -30.75 -4.60
N LEU A 294 11.28 -30.79 -5.72
CA LEU A 294 11.64 -29.64 -6.53
C LEU A 294 10.71 -29.53 -7.73
N TYR A 295 10.36 -28.30 -8.09
CA TYR A 295 9.41 -28.01 -9.16
C TYR A 295 9.95 -27.00 -10.17
N ARG A 296 9.46 -27.11 -11.41
CA ARG A 296 9.42 -26.01 -12.37
C ARG A 296 7.96 -25.74 -12.71
N PHE A 297 7.64 -24.47 -12.90
CA PHE A 297 6.30 -24.02 -13.22
C PHE A 297 6.30 -23.29 -14.56
N SER A 298 5.21 -23.41 -15.31
CA SER A 298 4.84 -22.46 -16.35
C SER A 298 4.33 -21.15 -15.73
N GLU A 299 4.11 -20.14 -16.55
CA GLU A 299 3.61 -18.83 -16.12
C GLU A 299 2.25 -18.90 -15.41
N ASN A 300 1.37 -19.82 -15.82
CA ASN A 300 0.08 -20.06 -15.19
C ASN A 300 0.13 -20.97 -13.95
N GLY A 301 1.32 -21.36 -13.48
CA GLY A 301 1.51 -22.19 -12.30
C GLY A 301 1.34 -23.70 -12.51
N ALA A 302 1.19 -24.18 -13.76
CA ALA A 302 1.20 -25.61 -14.03
C ALA A 302 2.61 -26.20 -13.82
N VAL A 303 2.68 -27.42 -13.29
CA VAL A 303 3.97 -28.10 -13.07
C VAL A 303 4.50 -28.59 -14.42
N THR A 304 5.63 -28.05 -14.86
CA THR A 304 6.30 -28.46 -16.11
C THR A 304 7.38 -29.50 -15.87
N ALA A 305 7.96 -29.54 -14.67
CA ALA A 305 8.87 -30.58 -14.24
C ALA A 305 8.81 -30.78 -12.72
N ARG A 306 9.06 -32.01 -12.26
CA ARG A 306 9.21 -32.34 -10.84
C ARG A 306 10.37 -33.32 -10.66
N ARG A 307 11.11 -33.19 -9.56
CA ARG A 307 12.08 -34.21 -9.13
C ARG A 307 12.24 -34.24 -7.62
N SER A 308 12.71 -35.37 -7.10
CA SER A 308 13.08 -35.51 -5.69
C SER A 308 14.56 -35.17 -5.50
N LEU A 309 14.88 -34.56 -4.37
CA LEU A 309 16.23 -34.31 -3.89
C LEU A 309 16.30 -34.80 -2.44
N THR A 310 17.15 -35.77 -2.14
CA THR A 310 17.38 -36.25 -0.78
C THR A 310 18.70 -35.68 -0.27
N LEU A 311 18.64 -35.01 0.88
CA LEU A 311 19.81 -34.46 1.57
C LEU A 311 20.12 -35.32 2.80
N SER A 312 21.39 -35.66 3.01
CA SER A 312 21.85 -36.43 4.19
C SER A 312 22.16 -35.56 5.40
N ARG A 313 22.21 -34.24 5.21
CA ARG A 313 22.43 -33.21 6.23
C ARG A 313 21.76 -31.91 5.75
N PRO A 314 21.50 -30.95 6.65
CA PRO A 314 21.03 -29.64 6.22
C PRO A 314 22.01 -28.96 5.26
N GLU A 315 21.48 -28.33 4.22
CA GLU A 315 22.24 -27.59 3.21
C GLU A 315 21.81 -26.12 3.17
N GLN A 316 22.77 -25.25 2.89
CA GLN A 316 22.55 -23.81 2.70
C GLN A 316 22.40 -23.51 1.21
N CYS A 317 21.41 -22.69 0.89
CA CYS A 317 21.08 -22.25 -0.46
C CYS A 317 20.85 -20.74 -0.48
N THR A 318 20.82 -20.16 -1.68
CA THR A 318 20.37 -18.78 -1.90
C THR A 318 19.16 -18.79 -2.83
N ALA A 319 18.14 -17.99 -2.50
CA ALA A 319 16.94 -17.80 -3.31
C ALA A 319 16.87 -16.38 -3.90
N THR A 320 16.42 -16.27 -5.15
CA THR A 320 16.21 -14.96 -5.81
C THR A 320 14.83 -14.39 -5.56
N SER A 321 13.84 -15.25 -5.32
CA SER A 321 12.45 -14.82 -5.11
C SER A 321 11.67 -15.74 -4.18
N ARG A 322 10.63 -15.17 -3.57
CA ARG A 322 9.61 -15.82 -2.74
C ARG A 322 8.24 -15.49 -3.31
N THR A 323 7.63 -16.42 -4.04
CA THR A 323 6.44 -16.10 -4.85
C THR A 323 5.30 -17.08 -4.59
N ARG A 324 4.08 -16.54 -4.49
CA ARG A 324 2.85 -17.33 -4.60
C ARG A 324 2.72 -17.86 -6.03
N ILE A 325 2.81 -19.17 -6.20
CA ILE A 325 2.57 -19.78 -7.51
C ILE A 325 1.04 -19.87 -7.72
N PRO A 326 0.50 -19.45 -8.89
CA PRO A 326 -0.95 -19.47 -9.12
C PRO A 326 -1.58 -20.84 -8.81
N GLY A 327 -2.65 -20.83 -8.00
CA GLY A 327 -3.35 -22.03 -7.55
C GLY A 327 -2.55 -22.91 -6.58
N ARG A 328 -1.44 -22.42 -6.00
CA ARG A 328 -0.53 -23.20 -5.15
C ARG A 328 -0.03 -22.41 -3.91
N ALA A 329 0.90 -23.03 -3.20
CA ALA A 329 1.59 -22.43 -2.06
C ALA A 329 2.62 -21.36 -2.48
N ILE A 330 3.36 -20.85 -1.50
CA ILE A 330 4.54 -20.00 -1.72
C ILE A 330 5.75 -20.89 -1.99
N TYR A 331 6.53 -20.51 -3.00
CA TYR A 331 7.75 -21.21 -3.40
C TYR A 331 8.93 -20.24 -3.46
N LEU A 332 10.11 -20.78 -3.17
CA LEU A 332 11.40 -20.12 -3.28
C LEU A 332 12.07 -20.56 -4.58
N GLN A 333 12.47 -19.61 -5.42
CA GLN A 333 13.31 -19.91 -6.60
C GLN A 333 14.77 -19.95 -6.16
N ILE A 334 15.38 -21.12 -6.18
CA ILE A 334 16.76 -21.33 -5.72
C ILE A 334 17.74 -20.97 -6.84
N GLU A 335 18.70 -20.10 -6.50
CA GLU A 335 19.79 -19.68 -7.37
C GLU A 335 21.04 -20.53 -7.16
N GLU A 336 21.44 -20.70 -5.90
CA GLU A 336 22.65 -21.41 -5.50
C GLU A 336 22.34 -22.54 -4.52
N GLY A 337 23.10 -23.64 -4.63
CA GLY A 337 22.98 -24.83 -3.78
C GLY A 337 22.40 -26.05 -4.52
N PRO A 338 22.13 -27.15 -3.81
CA PRO A 338 21.71 -28.44 -4.40
C PRO A 338 20.41 -28.39 -5.23
N ALA A 339 19.58 -27.36 -5.01
CA ALA A 339 18.33 -27.14 -5.71
C ALA A 339 18.41 -26.01 -6.77
N ALA A 340 19.60 -25.53 -7.15
CA ALA A 340 19.79 -24.45 -8.11
C ALA A 340 18.97 -24.63 -9.40
N GLY A 341 18.25 -23.58 -9.79
CA GLY A 341 17.38 -23.56 -10.97
C GLY A 341 16.01 -24.24 -10.77
N TRP A 342 15.64 -24.57 -9.54
CA TRP A 342 14.35 -25.15 -9.18
C TRP A 342 13.60 -24.31 -8.14
N HIS A 343 12.28 -24.44 -8.16
CA HIS A 343 11.42 -23.95 -7.10
C HIS A 343 11.30 -25.02 -6.00
N ILE A 344 11.32 -24.59 -4.75
CA ILE A 344 11.03 -25.42 -3.58
C ILE A 344 9.94 -24.76 -2.73
N ARG A 345 9.03 -25.56 -2.16
CA ARG A 345 7.95 -25.03 -1.32
C ARG A 345 8.54 -24.46 -0.04
N GLU A 346 8.20 -23.21 0.29
CA GLU A 346 8.52 -22.62 1.59
C GLU A 346 7.71 -23.35 2.67
N LYS A 347 8.39 -23.96 3.65
CA LYS A 347 7.74 -24.77 4.69
C LYS A 347 8.63 -24.89 5.92
N TYR A 348 8.24 -24.24 7.02
CA TYR A 348 8.89 -24.45 8.31
C TYR A 348 8.58 -25.85 8.87
N PRO A 349 9.55 -26.56 9.50
CA PRO A 349 10.98 -26.21 9.60
C PRO A 349 11.84 -26.73 8.43
N SER A 350 11.29 -27.51 7.50
CA SER A 350 12.06 -28.22 6.46
C SER A 350 12.77 -27.34 5.44
N VAL A 351 12.22 -26.16 5.13
CA VAL A 351 12.74 -25.20 4.15
C VAL A 351 12.52 -23.79 4.71
N ARG A 352 13.58 -23.19 5.25
CA ARG A 352 13.56 -21.93 5.99
C ARG A 352 14.23 -20.82 5.20
N LEU A 353 13.48 -19.80 4.83
CA LEU A 353 14.00 -18.54 4.30
C LEU A 353 14.36 -17.64 5.49
N HIS A 354 15.65 -17.41 5.69
CA HIS A 354 16.16 -16.68 6.84
C HIS A 354 15.96 -15.19 6.76
N GLY A 355 15.88 -14.55 7.93
CA GLY A 355 15.66 -13.12 8.08
C GLY A 355 14.18 -12.77 8.24
N GLU A 356 13.88 -11.49 8.09
CA GLU A 356 12.55 -10.93 8.31
C GLU A 356 11.92 -10.51 6.97
N TRP A 357 10.76 -11.08 6.63
CA TRP A 357 10.09 -10.87 5.35
C TRP A 357 8.64 -10.42 5.54
N CYS A 358 8.12 -9.66 4.58
CA CYS A 358 6.71 -9.23 4.55
C CYS A 358 6.28 -8.52 5.85
N ALA A 359 7.15 -7.67 6.40
CA ALA A 359 6.91 -7.06 7.69
C ALA A 359 5.89 -5.92 7.62
N SER A 360 5.11 -5.79 8.69
CA SER A 360 4.14 -4.69 8.87
C SER A 360 4.25 -4.16 10.29
N ASP A 361 4.38 -2.84 10.45
CA ASP A 361 4.32 -2.15 11.74
C ASP A 361 2.90 -1.71 12.05
N TYR A 362 2.44 -1.88 13.28
CA TYR A 362 1.11 -1.48 13.72
C TYR A 362 1.16 -0.35 14.73
N ARG A 363 0.43 0.73 14.47
CA ARG A 363 0.26 1.85 15.39
C ARG A 363 -1.22 2.24 15.36
N PRO A 364 -2.00 2.03 16.43
CA PRO A 364 -1.62 1.45 17.72
C PRO A 364 -1.21 -0.04 17.61
N ALA A 365 -0.62 -0.56 18.69
CA ALA A 365 -0.39 -2.00 18.82
C ALA A 365 -1.74 -2.74 18.80
N ARG A 366 -1.76 -3.93 18.20
CA ARG A 366 -2.95 -4.77 18.04
C ARG A 366 -3.05 -5.80 19.14
N GLN A 367 -4.25 -6.27 19.40
CA GLN A 367 -4.49 -7.29 20.41
C GLN A 367 -4.46 -8.72 19.83
N ALA A 368 -3.89 -9.65 20.60
CA ALA A 368 -4.00 -11.08 20.40
C ALA A 368 -4.39 -11.75 21.71
N THR A 369 -4.91 -12.97 21.64
CA THR A 369 -5.23 -13.79 22.82
C THR A 369 -4.45 -15.10 22.75
N ILE A 370 -3.88 -15.52 23.88
CA ILE A 370 -3.35 -16.88 24.06
C ILE A 370 -4.23 -17.63 25.05
N SER A 371 -4.64 -18.85 24.70
CA SER A 371 -5.48 -19.69 25.55
C SER A 371 -4.69 -20.24 26.76
N ALA A 372 -5.40 -20.46 27.86
CA ALA A 372 -4.85 -21.07 29.06
C ALA A 372 -4.11 -22.39 28.76
N GLY A 373 -2.95 -22.58 29.38
CA GLY A 373 -2.14 -23.80 29.24
C GLY A 373 -1.37 -23.93 27.91
N VAL A 374 -1.58 -23.03 26.94
CA VAL A 374 -0.79 -23.03 25.69
C VAL A 374 0.56 -22.37 25.94
N SER A 375 1.63 -23.10 25.59
CA SER A 375 3.00 -22.60 25.65
C SER A 375 3.38 -21.82 24.39
N LEU A 376 3.91 -20.61 24.58
CA LEU A 376 4.43 -19.74 23.55
C LEU A 376 5.95 -19.74 23.56
N VAL A 377 6.56 -20.25 22.49
CA VAL A 377 8.03 -20.20 22.31
C VAL A 377 8.38 -18.90 21.60
N CYS A 378 8.80 -17.91 22.39
CA CYS A 378 9.18 -16.59 21.90
C CYS A 378 10.66 -16.56 21.50
N ARG A 379 11.02 -15.76 20.50
CA ARG A 379 12.40 -15.54 20.03
C ARG A 379 12.84 -14.10 20.23
N SER A 380 14.13 -13.87 20.48
CA SER A 380 14.68 -12.51 20.65
C SER A 380 14.61 -11.66 19.38
N GLY A 381 14.62 -12.27 18.20
CA GLY A 381 14.57 -11.56 16.92
C GLY A 381 14.81 -12.46 15.70
N PRO A 382 14.95 -11.85 14.50
CA PRO A 382 15.22 -12.55 13.24
C PRO A 382 16.72 -12.84 12.99
N GLU A 383 17.58 -12.61 13.97
CA GLU A 383 19.01 -12.91 13.87
C GLU A 383 19.31 -14.39 13.61
N ALA A 384 20.50 -14.68 13.07
CA ALA A 384 20.90 -16.04 12.68
C ALA A 384 20.96 -17.06 13.85
N LYS A 385 21.04 -16.57 15.10
CA LYS A 385 21.07 -17.40 16.32
C LYS A 385 20.19 -16.74 17.40
N PRO A 386 18.86 -16.83 17.27
CA PRO A 386 17.97 -16.20 18.24
C PRO A 386 17.98 -16.99 19.54
N THR A 387 17.90 -16.28 20.66
CA THR A 387 17.57 -16.91 21.95
C THR A 387 16.08 -17.19 22.02
N SER A 388 15.68 -18.25 22.72
CA SER A 388 14.28 -18.61 22.89
C SER A 388 13.87 -18.57 24.36
N ARG A 389 12.60 -18.23 24.58
CA ARG A 389 11.96 -18.25 25.89
C ARG A 389 10.56 -18.86 25.75
N THR A 390 10.27 -19.86 26.56
CA THR A 390 8.93 -20.45 26.63
C THR A 390 8.14 -19.80 27.75
N VAL A 391 6.91 -19.38 27.47
CA VAL A 391 5.98 -18.83 28.46
C VAL A 391 4.64 -19.53 28.32
N THR A 392 4.02 -19.87 29.44
CA THR A 392 2.69 -20.49 29.51
C THR A 392 1.84 -19.67 30.46
N TYR A 393 0.60 -19.38 30.07
CA TYR A 393 -0.32 -18.60 30.87
C TYR A 393 -1.35 -19.52 31.55
N PRO A 394 -1.65 -19.34 32.84
CA PRO A 394 -2.60 -20.21 33.56
C PRO A 394 -4.07 -19.92 33.19
N ARG A 395 -4.32 -18.85 32.45
CA ARG A 395 -5.63 -18.41 31.98
C ARG A 395 -5.49 -17.75 30.62
N ASP A 396 -6.60 -17.61 29.91
CA ASP A 396 -6.65 -16.83 28.68
C ASP A 396 -6.10 -15.42 28.94
N THR A 397 -5.12 -15.03 28.13
CA THR A 397 -4.36 -13.80 28.35
C THR A 397 -4.34 -12.96 27.08
N ALA A 398 -4.74 -11.70 27.21
CA ALA A 398 -4.56 -10.71 26.17
C ALA A 398 -3.08 -10.31 26.08
N LEU A 399 -2.55 -10.34 24.86
CA LEU A 399 -1.23 -9.87 24.50
C LEU A 399 -1.38 -8.73 23.51
N PHE A 400 -0.42 -7.82 23.48
CA PHE A 400 -0.34 -6.81 22.43
C PHE A 400 0.84 -7.11 21.52
N TYR A 401 0.74 -6.72 20.25
CA TYR A 401 1.83 -6.80 19.29
C TYR A 401 1.85 -5.58 18.39
N ASP A 402 3.05 -5.10 18.06
CA ASP A 402 3.23 -3.85 17.32
C ASP A 402 3.88 -4.05 15.95
N ARG A 403 4.13 -5.32 15.58
CA ARG A 403 4.70 -5.71 14.30
C ARG A 403 4.33 -7.16 13.95
N ARG A 404 4.18 -7.48 12.66
CA ARG A 404 4.20 -8.86 12.15
C ARG A 404 5.25 -9.03 11.08
N ALA A 405 5.72 -10.26 10.88
CA ALA A 405 6.60 -10.64 9.77
C ALA A 405 6.60 -12.18 9.59
N VAL A 406 7.14 -12.64 8.46
CA VAL A 406 7.57 -14.03 8.27
C VAL A 406 9.05 -14.11 8.64
N ILE A 407 9.37 -14.84 9.70
CA ILE A 407 10.74 -15.05 10.20
C ILE A 407 11.09 -16.53 10.08
N ASP A 408 12.17 -16.84 9.35
CA ASP A 408 12.58 -18.23 9.09
C ASP A 408 11.44 -19.10 8.51
N SER A 409 10.67 -18.57 7.54
CA SER A 409 9.46 -19.20 6.98
C SER A 409 8.30 -19.43 7.97
N GLN A 410 8.32 -18.83 9.16
CA GLN A 410 7.24 -18.91 10.15
C GLN A 410 6.57 -17.53 10.31
N PRO A 411 5.23 -17.42 10.22
CA PRO A 411 4.53 -16.18 10.56
C PRO A 411 4.63 -15.87 12.05
N MET A 412 5.14 -14.69 12.38
CA MET A 412 5.43 -14.24 13.75
C MET A 412 4.89 -12.83 13.99
N VAL A 413 4.59 -12.52 15.26
CA VAL A 413 4.28 -11.18 15.74
C VAL A 413 5.27 -10.75 16.80
N ARG A 414 5.66 -9.47 16.81
CA ARG A 414 6.50 -8.89 17.86
C ARG A 414 5.61 -8.39 18.98
N LEU A 415 5.71 -9.04 20.14
CA LEU A 415 4.96 -8.69 21.33
C LEU A 415 5.34 -7.28 21.83
N ALA A 416 4.33 -6.55 22.28
CA ALA A 416 4.41 -5.22 22.83
C ALA A 416 3.90 -5.21 24.28
N GLY A 417 4.46 -4.33 25.12
CA GLY A 417 3.94 -4.05 26.46
C GLY A 417 3.78 -5.26 27.39
N SER A 418 4.88 -5.82 27.90
CA SER A 418 4.96 -6.80 29.01
C SER A 418 6.42 -7.22 29.22
N ALA A 419 6.70 -8.24 30.04
CA ALA A 419 8.02 -8.87 30.19
C ALA A 419 8.59 -9.47 28.88
N LEU A 420 7.77 -9.62 27.84
CA LEU A 420 8.16 -10.11 26.52
C LEU A 420 8.15 -9.01 25.44
N GLY A 421 8.07 -7.74 25.83
CA GLY A 421 8.17 -6.64 24.86
C GLY A 421 9.40 -6.76 23.97
N GLY A 422 9.22 -6.73 22.65
CA GLY A 422 10.27 -6.90 21.65
C GLY A 422 10.51 -8.35 21.21
N TRP A 423 9.98 -9.35 21.92
CA TRP A 423 10.12 -10.76 21.53
C TRP A 423 9.11 -11.15 20.46
N TRP A 424 9.50 -12.08 19.59
CA TRP A 424 8.68 -12.59 18.51
C TRP A 424 8.01 -13.90 18.88
N ALA A 425 6.70 -13.97 18.65
CA ALA A 425 5.86 -15.11 18.95
C ALA A 425 5.19 -15.67 17.68
N PRO A 426 5.06 -17.00 17.53
CA PRO A 426 4.40 -17.60 16.37
C PRO A 426 2.89 -17.33 16.38
N ILE A 427 2.37 -16.88 15.23
CA ILE A 427 0.95 -16.51 15.08
C ILE A 427 0.03 -17.73 15.29
N GLU A 428 0.48 -18.94 14.90
CA GLU A 428 -0.31 -20.18 14.99
C GLU A 428 -0.71 -20.58 16.43
N ARG A 429 -0.10 -19.96 17.44
CA ARG A 429 -0.41 -20.17 18.86
C ARG A 429 -1.28 -19.07 19.46
N LEU A 430 -1.69 -18.09 18.66
CA LEU A 430 -2.42 -16.91 19.06
C LEU A 430 -3.72 -16.80 18.27
N THR A 431 -4.76 -16.28 18.93
CA THR A 431 -5.95 -15.78 18.24
C THR A 431 -5.77 -14.28 18.07
N LEU A 432 -5.53 -13.83 16.84
CA LEU A 432 -5.48 -12.40 16.54
C LEU A 432 -6.89 -11.80 16.59
N SER A 433 -7.02 -10.53 16.96
CA SER A 433 -8.30 -9.84 16.83
C SER A 433 -8.65 -9.72 15.34
N ASP A 434 -9.56 -10.57 14.88
CA ASP A 434 -10.12 -10.54 13.54
C ASP A 434 -11.31 -9.58 13.51
N ALA A 435 -11.06 -8.32 13.21
CA ALA A 435 -12.12 -7.42 12.76
C ALA A 435 -12.32 -7.65 11.25
N VAL A 436 -13.03 -8.73 10.88
CA VAL A 436 -13.38 -9.00 9.46
C VAL A 436 -14.39 -8.00 8.93
#